data_AF-A0A357Y028-F1
#
_entry.id   AF-A0A357Y028-F1
#
_cell.length_a   1.000
_cell.length_b   1.000
_cell.length_c   1.000
_cell.angle_alpha   90.00
_cell.angle_beta   90.00
_cell.angle_gamma   90.00
#
_symmetry.space_group_name_H-M   'P 1'
#
loop_
_entity.id
_entity.type
_entity.pdbx_description
1 polymer ?
#
loop_
_entity_poly.entity_id
_entity_poly.type
_entity_poly.pdbx_seq_one_letter_code
_entity_poly.pdbx_strand_id
1 'polypeptide(L)'
;ASPKAKPVGKSGETPATGGAAGGASKGVAASKQDIRVDLHKLDLLINLVGELVIAESMVTRCPAVAQVEDEYYNRAKHQLRRICDDVKDISMSIRMIPLAATFRKMIRLVHDLATKSGKKIKLNLLGEDTEVDKTV
;
A
#
# COMPACT_ATOMS: atom_id res chain seq x y z
N ALA A 1 -47.70 15.97 -56.28
CA ALA A 1 -49.07 15.98 -55.73
C ALA A 1 -49.12 15.02 -54.56
N SER A 2 -49.63 15.49 -53.41
CA SER A 2 -50.03 14.79 -52.17
C SER A 2 -50.93 13.56 -52.43
N PRO A 3 -51.42 12.74 -51.45
CA PRO A 3 -51.63 12.97 -50.00
C PRO A 3 -51.33 11.73 -49.07
N LYS A 4 -51.14 11.80 -47.74
CA LYS A 4 -51.97 12.16 -46.56
C LYS A 4 -52.99 11.08 -46.13
N ALA A 5 -52.86 10.48 -44.93
CA ALA A 5 -53.95 10.18 -43.95
C ALA A 5 -53.49 9.45 -42.66
N LYS A 6 -54.20 9.78 -41.56
CA LYS A 6 -54.13 9.45 -40.10
C LYS A 6 -54.67 8.02 -39.77
N PRO A 7 -54.71 7.46 -38.52
CA PRO A 7 -55.15 8.06 -37.21
C PRO A 7 -54.35 7.66 -35.93
N VAL A 8 -54.36 8.42 -34.79
CA VAL A 8 -55.26 8.44 -33.58
C VAL A 8 -55.44 7.05 -32.93
N GLY A 9 -55.24 6.72 -31.65
CA GLY A 9 -54.99 7.41 -30.36
C GLY A 9 -55.78 6.68 -29.24
N LYS A 10 -55.20 6.38 -28.06
CA LYS A 10 -55.96 6.14 -26.80
C LYS A 10 -55.09 6.17 -25.53
N SER A 11 -55.53 6.98 -24.57
CA SER A 11 -54.97 7.27 -23.25
C SER A 11 -55.40 6.27 -22.17
N GLY A 12 -54.71 6.25 -21.03
CA GLY A 12 -55.18 5.66 -19.77
C GLY A 12 -54.18 5.82 -18.61
N GLU A 13 -54.57 6.58 -17.59
CA GLU A 13 -53.87 6.93 -16.33
C GLU A 13 -53.84 5.82 -15.26
N THR A 14 -52.71 5.76 -14.50
CA THR A 14 -52.42 5.46 -13.04
C THR A 14 -53.33 4.58 -12.14
N PRO A 15 -52.94 4.21 -10.89
CA PRO A 15 -51.65 3.82 -10.27
C PRO A 15 -51.77 2.52 -9.41
N ALA A 16 -50.67 1.83 -9.08
CA ALA A 16 -50.66 0.87 -7.95
C ALA A 16 -49.26 0.65 -7.35
N THR A 17 -49.26 0.65 -6.03
CA THR A 17 -48.17 0.78 -5.06
C THR A 17 -47.56 -0.57 -4.68
N GLY A 18 -46.28 -0.56 -4.29
CA GLY A 18 -45.78 -1.42 -3.20
C GLY A 18 -44.63 -2.38 -3.54
N GLY A 19 -43.54 -2.30 -2.77
CA GLY A 19 -42.63 -3.46 -2.61
C GLY A 19 -41.13 -3.17 -2.51
N ALA A 20 -40.72 -2.48 -1.45
CA ALA A 20 -39.50 -2.66 -0.63
C ALA A 20 -38.18 -3.30 -1.17
N ALA A 21 -37.11 -2.71 -0.64
CA ALA A 21 -35.84 -3.33 -0.25
C ALA A 21 -34.77 -3.54 -1.34
N GLY A 22 -33.91 -2.53 -1.45
CA GLY A 22 -32.61 -2.63 -2.10
C GLY A 22 -31.71 -1.47 -1.69
N GLY A 23 -31.58 -1.25 -0.37
CA GLY A 23 -30.60 -0.33 0.17
C GLY A 23 -29.21 -0.84 -0.17
N ALA A 24 -28.70 -0.45 -1.34
CA ALA A 24 -27.31 -0.63 -1.71
C ALA A 24 -26.50 0.29 -0.80
N SER A 25 -26.10 -0.25 0.37
CA SER A 25 -24.97 0.25 1.12
C SER A 25 -23.76 0.17 0.20
N LYS A 26 -23.50 1.27 -0.52
CA LYS A 26 -22.19 1.54 -1.09
C LYS A 26 -21.22 1.58 0.09
N GLY A 27 -20.65 0.42 0.40
CA GLY A 27 -19.47 0.33 1.24
C GLY A 27 -18.46 1.29 0.66
N VAL A 28 -18.11 2.31 1.44
CA VAL A 28 -17.06 3.24 1.13
C VAL A 28 -15.79 2.40 1.03
N ALA A 29 -15.41 2.03 -0.20
CA ALA A 29 -14.11 1.45 -0.45
C ALA A 29 -13.10 2.52 -0.01
N ALA A 30 -12.47 2.30 1.13
CA ALA A 30 -11.41 3.16 1.63
C ALA A 30 -10.37 3.27 0.52
N SER A 31 -10.29 4.43 -0.12
CA SER A 31 -9.31 4.69 -1.15
C SER A 31 -7.94 4.63 -0.47
N LYS A 32 -7.10 3.67 -0.88
CA LYS A 32 -5.69 3.68 -0.50
C LYS A 32 -5.10 5.01 -0.96
N GLN A 33 -4.58 5.77 -0.01
CA GLN A 33 -3.94 7.06 -0.27
C GLN A 33 -2.45 6.79 -0.51
N ASP A 34 -2.06 6.81 -1.78
CA ASP A 34 -0.67 6.60 -2.17
C ASP A 34 0.05 7.95 -2.29
N ILE A 35 1.21 8.09 -1.64
CA ILE A 35 2.07 9.27 -1.73
C ILE A 35 3.32 8.89 -2.51
N ARG A 36 3.66 9.69 -3.53
CA ARG A 36 4.93 9.54 -4.25
C ARG A 36 6.00 10.34 -3.55
N VAL A 37 7.07 9.67 -3.15
CA VAL A 37 8.24 10.28 -2.49
C VAL A 37 9.47 10.09 -3.38
N ASP A 38 10.32 11.11 -3.43
CA ASP A 38 11.61 11.03 -4.12
C ASP A 38 12.53 10.04 -3.38
N LEU A 39 13.23 9.18 -4.13
CA LEU A 39 14.16 8.21 -3.56
C LEU A 39 15.29 8.88 -2.78
N HIS A 40 15.78 10.03 -3.24
CA HIS A 40 16.86 10.73 -2.54
C HIS A 40 16.44 11.17 -1.14
N LYS A 41 15.16 11.54 -0.96
CA LYS A 41 14.61 11.90 0.36
C LYS A 41 14.52 10.68 1.28
N LEU A 42 14.18 9.51 0.72
CA LEU A 42 14.10 8.27 1.49
C LEU A 42 15.50 7.79 1.92
N ASP A 43 16.50 7.92 1.05
CA ASP A 43 17.89 7.60 1.39
C ASP A 43 18.43 8.53 2.48
N LEU A 44 18.14 9.84 2.37
CA LEU A 44 18.48 10.80 3.41
C LEU A 44 17.81 10.47 4.75
N LEU A 45 16.53 10.07 4.73
CA LEU A 45 15.82 9.62 5.93
C LEU A 45 16.56 8.45 6.61
N ILE A 46 16.97 7.44 5.85
CA ILE A 46 17.66 6.26 6.39
C ILE A 46 19.03 6.65 6.98
N ASN A 47 19.75 7.57 6.34
CA ASN A 47 21.02 8.08 6.88
C ASN A 47 20.80 8.81 8.21
N LEU A 48 19.81 9.71 8.28
CA LEU A 48 19.47 10.45 9.49
C LEU A 48 19.01 9.53 10.62
N VAL A 49 18.25 8.48 10.30
CA VAL A 49 17.87 7.45 11.27
C VAL A 49 19.10 6.68 11.77
N GLY A 50 20.06 6.40 10.89
CA GLY A 50 21.35 5.83 11.29
C GLY A 50 22.11 6.73 12.27
N GLU A 51 22.22 8.02 11.96
CA GLU A 51 22.83 9.02 12.84
C GLU A 51 22.07 9.15 14.17
N LEU A 52 20.74 9.08 14.15
CA LEU A 52 19.91 9.11 15.35
C LEU A 52 20.20 7.94 16.29
N VAL A 53 20.32 6.72 15.75
CA VAL A 53 20.64 5.52 16.55
C VAL A 53 22.05 5.63 17.14
N ILE A 54 23.00 6.21 16.41
CA ILE A 54 24.35 6.46 16.92
C ILE A 54 24.29 7.49 18.06
N ALA A 55 23.58 8.60 17.87
CA ALA A 55 23.42 9.65 18.87
C ALA A 55 22.73 9.13 20.14
N GLU A 56 21.67 8.33 20.01
CA GLU A 56 21.03 7.63 21.13
C GLU A 56 22.04 6.79 21.90
N SER A 57 22.82 5.94 21.20
CA SER A 57 23.82 5.09 21.84
C SER A 57 24.92 5.90 22.53
N MET A 58 25.31 7.06 22.00
CA MET A 58 26.29 7.93 22.63
C MET A 58 25.75 8.49 23.96
N VAL A 59 24.49 8.91 24.00
CA VAL A 59 23.84 9.44 25.21
C VAL A 59 23.61 8.34 26.24
N THR A 60 23.15 7.16 25.83
CA THR A 60 22.74 6.09 26.75
C THR A 60 23.90 5.22 27.24
N ARG A 61 25.06 5.29 26.59
CA ARG A 61 26.30 4.59 26.97
C ARG A 61 27.39 5.53 27.48
N CYS A 62 27.09 6.82 27.65
CA CYS A 62 28.03 7.80 28.22
C CYS A 62 28.44 7.36 29.65
N PRO A 63 29.74 7.22 29.97
CA PRO A 63 30.19 6.73 31.27
C PRO A 63 29.66 7.53 32.46
N ALA A 64 29.45 8.84 32.29
CA ALA A 64 28.94 9.73 33.32
C ALA A 64 27.48 9.41 33.72
N VAL A 65 26.72 8.78 32.83
CA VAL A 65 25.29 8.48 33.03
C VAL A 65 25.02 6.98 33.07
N ALA A 66 25.96 6.16 32.58
CA ALA A 66 25.85 4.71 32.55
C ALA A 66 25.87 4.06 33.93
N GLN A 67 26.43 4.72 34.95
CA GLN A 67 26.46 4.23 36.33
C GLN A 67 25.43 4.92 37.23
N VAL A 68 24.54 5.72 36.66
CA VAL A 68 23.47 6.37 37.41
C VAL A 68 22.36 5.35 37.69
N GLU A 69 22.24 4.93 38.94
CA GLU A 69 21.14 4.10 39.44
C GLU A 69 19.88 4.94 39.71
N ASP A 70 19.42 5.69 38.71
CA ASP A 70 18.14 6.40 38.75
C ASP A 70 17.10 5.65 37.92
N GLU A 71 16.03 5.22 38.57
CA GLU A 71 14.93 4.49 37.94
C GLU A 71 14.21 5.33 36.87
N TYR A 72 14.10 6.65 37.10
CA TYR A 72 13.52 7.56 36.12
C TYR A 72 14.39 7.66 34.86
N TYR A 73 15.70 7.80 35.03
CA TYR A 73 16.65 7.82 33.92
C TYR A 73 16.61 6.53 33.11
N ASN A 74 16.60 5.36 33.78
CA ASN A 74 16.52 4.07 33.11
C ASN A 74 15.23 3.89 32.31
N ARG A 75 14.08 4.32 32.85
CA ARG A 75 12.80 4.33 32.12
C ARG A 75 12.87 5.25 30.89
N ALA A 76 13.39 6.48 31.04
CA ALA A 76 13.52 7.43 29.94
C ALA A 76 14.45 6.91 28.82
N LYS A 77 15.59 6.31 29.19
CA LYS A 77 16.53 5.64 28.28
C LYS A 77 15.86 4.51 27.49
N HIS A 78 15.11 3.63 28.17
CA HIS A 78 14.38 2.55 27.48
C HIS A 78 13.31 3.09 26.53
N GLN A 79 12.58 4.12 26.93
CA GLN A 79 11.58 4.74 26.07
C GLN A 79 12.21 5.39 24.83
N LEU A 80 13.33 6.11 24.99
CA LEU A 80 14.08 6.69 23.88
C LEU A 80 14.51 5.62 22.89
N ARG A 81 15.13 4.54 23.39
CA ARG A 81 15.60 3.42 22.56
C ARG A 81 14.44 2.79 21.78
N ARG A 82 13.32 2.53 22.44
CA ARG A 82 12.12 1.97 21.81
C ARG A 82 11.63 2.86 20.66
N ILE A 83 11.53 4.16 20.88
CA ILE A 83 11.09 5.10 19.84
C ILE A 83 12.09 5.11 18.67
N CYS A 84 13.40 5.10 18.93
CA CYS A 84 14.42 5.02 17.89
C CYS A 84 14.32 3.73 17.07
N ASP A 85 14.09 2.59 17.72
CA ASP A 85 13.90 1.29 17.07
C ASP A 85 12.61 1.29 16.21
N ASP A 86 11.50 1.80 16.75
CA ASP A 86 10.23 1.91 16.01
C ASP A 86 10.37 2.79 14.75
N VAL A 87 11.06 3.94 14.87
CA VAL A 87 11.33 4.84 13.73
C VAL A 87 12.22 4.15 12.69
N LYS A 88 13.22 3.39 13.14
CA LYS A 88 14.10 2.64 12.24
C LYS A 88 13.34 1.58 11.46
N ASP A 89 12.50 0.80 12.13
CA ASP A 89 11.73 -0.27 11.49
C ASP A 89 10.75 0.29 10.47
N ILE A 90 10.04 1.37 10.81
CA ILE A 90 9.13 2.07 9.89
C ILE A 90 9.90 2.67 8.70
N SER A 91 11.06 3.29 8.95
CA SER A 91 11.89 3.85 7.88
C SER A 91 12.36 2.78 6.89
N MET A 92 12.69 1.58 7.38
CA MET A 92 13.06 0.44 6.54
C MET A 92 11.87 -0.10 5.76
N SER A 93 10.68 -0.18 6.38
CA SER A 93 9.48 -0.69 5.69
C SER A 93 9.01 0.22 4.56
N ILE A 94 9.19 1.54 4.66
CA ILE A 94 8.80 2.51 3.60
C ILE A 94 9.55 2.27 2.28
N ARG A 95 10.74 1.68 2.32
CA ARG A 95 11.55 1.39 1.13
C ARG A 95 11.08 0.13 0.36
N MET A 96 10.28 -0.71 1.00
CA MET A 96 9.84 -1.98 0.44
C MET A 96 8.93 -1.75 -0.77
N ILE A 97 9.14 -2.54 -1.83
CA ILE A 97 8.33 -2.52 -3.04
C ILE A 97 7.67 -3.88 -3.23
N PRO A 98 6.35 -3.91 -3.51
CA PRO A 98 5.64 -5.17 -3.76
C PRO A 98 6.11 -5.82 -5.07
N LEU A 99 6.41 -7.13 -5.00
CA LEU A 99 6.88 -7.90 -6.17
C LEU A 99 5.76 -8.21 -7.18
N ALA A 100 4.49 -8.05 -6.77
CA ALA A 100 3.31 -8.27 -7.59
C ALA A 100 3.35 -7.55 -8.95
N ALA A 101 3.84 -6.31 -8.98
CA ALA A 101 3.95 -5.55 -10.23
C ALA A 101 4.93 -6.20 -11.23
N THR A 102 6.02 -6.79 -10.73
CA THR A 102 7.02 -7.49 -11.54
C THR A 102 6.48 -8.85 -12.02
N PHE A 103 5.81 -9.60 -11.13
CA PHE A 103 5.19 -10.87 -11.48
C PHE A 103 4.11 -10.75 -12.56
N ARG A 104 3.28 -9.70 -12.53
CA ARG A 104 2.32 -9.43 -13.62
C ARG A 104 2.97 -9.24 -14.99
N LYS A 105 4.18 -8.67 -15.05
CA LYS A 105 4.94 -8.54 -16.30
C LYS A 105 5.44 -9.90 -16.78
N MET A 106 5.90 -10.77 -15.87
CA MET A 106 6.33 -12.13 -16.23
C MET A 106 5.20 -12.99 -16.79
N ILE A 107 3.98 -12.90 -16.24
CA ILE A 107 2.80 -13.61 -16.78
C ILE A 107 2.61 -13.28 -18.27
N ARG A 108 2.67 -11.98 -18.61
CA ARG A 108 2.54 -11.51 -19.99
C ARG A 108 3.65 -12.07 -20.88
N LEU A 109 4.91 -11.98 -20.44
CA LEU A 109 6.05 -12.51 -21.18
C LEU A 109 5.94 -14.02 -21.43
N VAL A 110 5.52 -14.80 -20.44
CA VAL A 110 5.37 -16.26 -20.59
C VAL A 110 4.26 -16.59 -21.58
N HIS A 111 3.15 -15.85 -21.58
CA HIS A 111 2.10 -16.02 -22.60
C HIS A 111 2.58 -15.68 -24.02
N ASP A 112 3.33 -14.60 -24.19
CA ASP A 112 3.87 -14.21 -25.49
C ASP A 112 4.85 -15.26 -26.02
N LEU A 113 5.71 -15.79 -25.14
CA LEU A 113 6.64 -16.87 -25.46
C LEU A 113 5.93 -18.19 -25.75
N ALA A 114 4.89 -18.54 -25.01
CA ALA A 114 4.06 -19.72 -25.26
C ALA A 114 3.43 -19.66 -26.65
N THR A 115 2.88 -18.50 -27.02
CA THR A 115 2.28 -18.25 -28.33
C THR A 115 3.32 -18.32 -29.45
N LYS A 116 4.48 -17.68 -29.28
CA LYS A 116 5.56 -17.69 -30.28
C LYS A 116 6.20 -19.07 -30.47
N SER A 117 6.24 -19.89 -29.42
CA SER A 117 6.83 -21.24 -29.45
C SER A 117 5.82 -22.34 -29.79
N GLY A 118 4.52 -22.03 -29.84
CA GLY A 118 3.45 -23.00 -30.06
C GLY A 118 3.28 -24.03 -28.94
N LYS A 119 3.84 -23.79 -27.75
CA LYS A 119 3.79 -24.72 -26.62
C LYS A 119 2.76 -24.27 -25.58
N LYS A 120 2.04 -25.23 -24.99
CA LYS A 120 1.18 -24.98 -23.83
C LYS A 120 2.05 -24.91 -22.58
N ILE A 121 2.11 -23.73 -21.96
CA ILE A 121 2.90 -23.47 -20.74
C ILE A 121 1.94 -23.09 -19.61
N LYS A 122 2.13 -23.66 -18.42
CA LYS A 122 1.42 -23.28 -17.20
C LYS A 122 2.42 -22.63 -16.24
N LEU A 123 2.23 -21.36 -15.94
CA LEU A 123 3.05 -20.61 -14.98
C LEU A 123 2.38 -20.65 -13.60
N ASN A 124 3.11 -21.10 -12.58
CA ASN A 124 2.71 -20.98 -11.18
C ASN A 124 3.63 -19.97 -10.50
N LEU A 125 3.05 -19.00 -9.78
CA LEU A 125 3.78 -17.99 -9.02
C LEU A 125 3.52 -18.21 -7.52
N LEU A 126 4.57 -18.06 -6.71
CA LEU A 126 4.52 -18.15 -5.26
C LEU A 126 5.18 -16.88 -4.68
N GLY A 127 4.58 -16.31 -3.64
CA GLY A 127 5.12 -15.12 -2.98
C GLY A 127 4.81 -13.79 -3.68
N GLU A 128 3.66 -13.66 -4.36
CA GLU A 128 3.25 -12.39 -5.00
C GLU A 128 3.11 -11.24 -3.98
N ASP A 129 2.75 -11.56 -2.74
CA ASP A 129 2.61 -10.63 -1.63
C ASP A 129 3.95 -10.27 -0.95
N THR A 130 5.07 -10.83 -1.44
CA THR A 130 6.39 -10.50 -0.90
C THR A 130 6.77 -9.09 -1.30
N GLU A 131 7.32 -8.34 -0.35
CA GLU A 131 7.91 -7.04 -0.61
C GLU A 131 9.44 -7.18 -0.59
N VAL A 132 10.11 -6.44 -1.46
CA VAL A 132 11.57 -6.47 -1.59
C VAL A 132 12.09 -5.05 -1.43
N ASP A 133 13.20 -4.91 -0.71
CA ASP A 133 13.91 -3.65 -0.60
C ASP A 133 14.36 -3.19 -1.99
N LYS A 134 14.07 -1.94 -2.37
CA LYS A 134 14.38 -1.43 -3.71
C LYS A 134 15.88 -1.48 -4.06
N THR A 135 16.78 -1.55 -3.08
CA THR A 135 18.24 -1.57 -3.30
C THR A 135 18.82 -2.98 -3.50
N VAL A 136 18.00 -4.03 -3.41
CA VAL A 136 18.35 -5.44 -3.71
C VAL A 136 17.92 -5.80 -5.13
#